data_AF-A0A956EWD0-F1
#
_entry.id   AF-A0A956EWD0-F1
#
_cell.length_a   1.000
_cell.length_b   1.000
_cell.length_c   1.000
_cell.angle_alpha   90.00
_cell.angle_beta   90.00
_cell.angle_gamma   90.00
#
_symmetry.space_group_name_H-M   'P 1'
#
loop_
_entity.id
_entity.type
_entity.pdbx_description
1 polymer ?
#
loop_
_entity_poly.entity_id
_entity_poly.type
_entity_poly.pdbx_seq_one_letter_code
_entity_poly.pdbx_strand_id
1 'polypeptide(L)'
;MQSLQTSVKRHQDTNTLEGCLELGEVVLKKFYGGSLATFRKLGTRHVSFRKLSEDPEVPVNGLALYRAISIYNVYHQHKAWRYKHNGMSHFRAVLSLPIKDQARLLDQSEKQGWTVNRLAHEASVLRSNKQGERMPQP
;
A
#
# COMPACT_ATOMS: atom_id res chain seq x y z
N MET A 1 -19.28 -18.79 9.36
CA MET A 1 -18.74 -17.66 8.58
C MET A 1 -18.88 -16.41 9.43
N GLN A 2 -17.78 -15.85 9.96
CA GLN A 2 -17.85 -14.59 10.72
C GLN A 2 -18.29 -13.46 9.78
N SER A 3 -19.24 -12.63 10.23
CA SER A 3 -19.75 -11.54 9.41
C SER A 3 -18.70 -10.45 9.23
N LEU A 4 -18.80 -9.78 8.08
CA LEU A 4 -18.05 -8.58 7.69
C LEU A 4 -17.91 -7.55 8.82
N GLN A 5 -18.94 -7.47 9.67
CA GLN A 5 -19.05 -6.54 10.77
C GLN A 5 -17.97 -6.75 11.84
N THR A 6 -17.61 -7.99 12.16
CA THR A 6 -16.63 -8.27 13.24
C THR A 6 -15.19 -7.98 12.79
N SER A 7 -14.86 -8.30 11.54
CA SER A 7 -13.51 -8.11 10.95
C SER A 7 -13.29 -6.73 10.33
N VAL A 8 -14.24 -5.79 10.41
CA VAL A 8 -13.99 -4.38 10.02
C VAL A 8 -14.26 -3.42 11.19
N LYS A 9 -15.24 -3.69 12.08
CA LYS A 9 -15.42 -2.88 13.31
C LYS A 9 -14.21 -2.92 14.24
N ARG A 10 -13.41 -4.00 14.25
CA ARG A 10 -12.17 -4.06 15.06
C ARG A 10 -11.03 -3.20 14.52
N HIS A 11 -11.06 -2.84 13.23
CA HIS A 11 -9.90 -2.28 12.51
C HIS A 11 -10.12 -0.81 12.16
N GLN A 12 -10.70 -0.04 13.09
CA GLN A 12 -10.92 1.39 12.88
C GLN A 12 -9.61 2.19 12.84
N ASP A 13 -8.53 1.67 13.43
CA ASP A 13 -7.26 2.36 13.44
C ASP A 13 -6.37 2.02 12.23
N THR A 14 -6.80 2.51 11.07
CA THR A 14 -5.98 2.51 9.83
C THR A 14 -4.78 3.47 9.90
N ASN A 15 -4.51 4.09 11.06
CA ASN A 15 -3.30 4.87 11.28
C ASN A 15 -2.13 4.02 11.79
N THR A 16 -2.39 2.77 12.20
CA THR A 16 -1.35 1.78 12.52
C THR A 16 -0.97 0.94 11.30
N LEU A 17 0.23 0.37 11.34
CA LEU A 17 0.65 -0.57 10.30
C LEU A 17 -0.22 -1.82 10.36
N GLU A 18 -0.44 -2.35 11.55
CA GLU A 18 -1.22 -3.54 11.85
C GLU A 18 -2.65 -3.39 11.30
N GLY A 19 -3.35 -2.30 11.64
CA GLY A 19 -4.69 -2.05 11.13
C GLY A 19 -4.74 -1.90 9.60
N CYS A 20 -3.71 -1.30 8.99
CA CYS A 20 -3.58 -1.27 7.53
C CYS A 20 -3.38 -2.66 6.93
N LEU A 21 -2.58 -3.52 7.56
CA LEU A 21 -2.33 -4.89 7.07
C LEU A 21 -3.59 -5.75 7.19
N GLU A 22 -4.29 -5.68 8.32
CA GLU A 22 -5.53 -6.43 8.55
C GLU A 22 -6.63 -5.98 7.57
N LEU A 23 -6.83 -4.67 7.41
CA LEU A 23 -7.80 -4.15 6.43
C LEU A 23 -7.40 -4.53 4.99
N GLY A 24 -6.11 -4.45 4.66
CA GLY A 24 -5.60 -4.84 3.35
C GLY A 24 -5.86 -6.32 3.04
N GLU A 25 -5.68 -7.21 4.01
CA GLU A 25 -6.00 -8.63 3.88
C GLU A 25 -7.50 -8.86 3.63
N VAL A 26 -8.37 -8.16 4.38
CA VAL A 26 -9.83 -8.25 4.20
C VAL A 26 -10.24 -7.81 2.80
N VAL A 27 -9.69 -6.69 2.31
CA VAL A 27 -9.94 -6.20 0.95
C VAL A 27 -9.44 -7.21 -0.08
N LEU A 28 -8.26 -7.78 0.13
CA LEU A 28 -7.69 -8.77 -0.79
C LEU A 28 -8.55 -10.03 -0.88
N LYS A 29 -8.98 -10.59 0.26
CA LYS A 29 -9.81 -11.79 0.33
C LYS A 29 -11.14 -11.59 -0.39
N LYS A 30 -11.81 -10.47 -0.15
CA LYS A 30 -13.14 -10.21 -0.72
C LYS A 30 -13.12 -9.87 -2.19
N PHE A 31 -12.19 -9.01 -2.62
CA PHE A 31 -12.29 -8.39 -3.94
C PHE A 31 -11.28 -8.92 -4.96
N TYR A 32 -10.29 -9.68 -4.48
CA TYR A 32 -9.24 -10.25 -5.32
C TYR A 32 -9.04 -11.75 -5.07
N GLY A 33 -10.00 -12.40 -4.39
CA GLY A 33 -9.97 -13.84 -4.09
C GLY A 33 -8.77 -14.25 -3.23
N GLY A 34 -8.22 -13.33 -2.43
CA GLY A 34 -7.02 -13.59 -1.61
C GLY A 34 -5.70 -13.57 -2.38
N SER A 35 -5.69 -13.17 -3.67
CA SER A 35 -4.49 -13.21 -4.51
C SER A 35 -3.88 -11.83 -4.75
N LEU A 36 -2.68 -11.61 -4.18
CA LEU A 36 -1.88 -10.42 -4.48
C LEU A 36 -1.48 -10.34 -5.96
N ALA A 37 -1.34 -11.49 -6.64
CA ALA A 37 -1.08 -11.52 -8.07
C ALA A 37 -2.25 -10.92 -8.86
N THR A 38 -3.50 -11.26 -8.48
CA THR A 38 -4.72 -10.66 -9.05
C THR A 38 -4.76 -9.16 -8.80
N PHE A 39 -4.48 -8.72 -7.57
CA PHE A 39 -4.42 -7.29 -7.26
C PHE A 39 -3.37 -6.56 -8.10
N ARG A 40 -2.16 -7.09 -8.27
CA ARG A 40 -1.10 -6.47 -9.09
C ARG A 40 -1.48 -6.40 -10.58
N LYS A 41 -2.17 -7.42 -11.08
CA LYS A 41 -2.57 -7.50 -12.49
C LYS A 41 -3.69 -6.50 -12.80
N LEU A 42 -4.72 -6.46 -11.96
CA LEU A 42 -5.94 -5.69 -12.25
C LEU A 42 -5.91 -4.28 -11.64
N GLY A 43 -5.09 -4.10 -10.59
CA GLY A 43 -4.91 -2.84 -9.89
C GLY A 43 -6.22 -2.27 -9.34
N THR A 44 -6.22 -0.96 -9.15
CA THR A 44 -7.37 -0.20 -8.65
C THR A 44 -8.51 -0.06 -9.65
N ARG A 45 -8.32 -0.44 -10.91
CA ARG A 45 -9.35 -0.37 -11.96
C ARG A 45 -10.36 -1.51 -11.86
N HIS A 46 -9.99 -2.59 -11.18
CA HIS A 46 -10.83 -3.77 -10.98
C HIS A 46 -12.02 -3.51 -10.04
N VAL A 47 -11.78 -2.70 -9.02
CA VAL A 47 -12.71 -2.53 -7.90
C VAL A 47 -12.88 -1.03 -7.66
N SER A 48 -14.11 -0.55 -7.75
CA SER A 48 -14.40 0.84 -7.37
C SER A 48 -14.41 0.94 -5.84
N PHE A 49 -13.24 1.26 -5.26
CA PHE A 49 -13.12 1.51 -3.81
C PHE A 49 -14.08 2.60 -3.33
N ARG A 50 -14.47 3.53 -4.21
CA ARG A 50 -15.52 4.52 -3.95
C ARG A 50 -16.88 3.85 -3.71
N LYS A 51 -17.31 2.98 -4.62
CA LYS A 51 -18.57 2.23 -4.46
C LYS A 51 -18.54 1.31 -3.25
N LEU A 52 -17.37 0.74 -2.93
CA LEU A 52 -17.22 -0.07 -1.72
C LEU A 52 -17.38 0.73 -0.43
N SER A 53 -16.94 1.99 -0.40
CA SER A 53 -17.16 2.85 0.77
C SER A 53 -18.58 3.41 0.87
N GLU A 54 -19.43 3.19 -0.13
CA GLU A 54 -20.86 3.50 -0.07
C GLU A 54 -21.65 2.38 0.63
N ASP A 55 -21.04 1.21 0.84
CA ASP A 55 -21.61 0.12 1.62
C ASP A 55 -21.65 0.49 3.13
N PRO A 56 -22.83 0.54 3.77
CA PRO A 56 -22.96 0.82 5.20
C PRO A 56 -22.15 -0.11 6.10
N GLU A 57 -21.78 -1.30 5.60
CA GLU A 57 -20.95 -2.28 6.31
C GLU A 57 -19.44 -1.99 6.25
N VAL A 58 -19.01 -0.99 5.47
CA VAL A 58 -17.61 -0.58 5.31
C VAL A 58 -17.39 0.80 5.95
N PRO A 59 -17.05 0.87 7.25
CA PRO A 59 -16.89 2.14 7.98
C PRO A 59 -15.63 2.93 7.63
N VAL A 60 -15.05 2.73 6.44
CA VAL A 60 -13.83 3.39 5.98
C VAL A 60 -14.01 3.90 4.55
N ASN A 61 -13.47 5.10 4.29
CA ASN A 61 -13.58 5.69 2.96
C ASN A 61 -12.73 4.92 1.91
N GLY A 62 -13.07 5.10 0.63
CA GLY A 62 -12.38 4.40 -0.46
C GLY A 62 -10.87 4.67 -0.53
N LEU A 63 -10.41 5.84 -0.08
CA LEU A 63 -8.98 6.17 0.00
C LEU A 63 -8.26 5.34 1.07
N ALA A 64 -8.89 5.11 2.22
CA ALA A 64 -8.36 4.26 3.29
C ALA A 64 -8.26 2.80 2.81
N LEU A 65 -9.29 2.29 2.14
CA LEU A 65 -9.27 0.95 1.53
C LEU A 65 -8.11 0.80 0.54
N TYR A 66 -7.95 1.77 -0.36
CA TYR A 66 -6.88 1.80 -1.34
C TYR A 66 -5.49 1.81 -0.67
N ARG A 67 -5.30 2.67 0.34
CA ARG A 67 -4.03 2.76 1.08
C ARG A 67 -3.72 1.45 1.79
N ALA A 68 -4.70 0.85 2.46
CA ALA A 68 -4.54 -0.39 3.20
C ALA A 68 -4.07 -1.54 2.28
N ILE A 69 -4.78 -1.80 1.17
CA ILE A 69 -4.37 -2.89 0.25
C ILE A 69 -3.04 -2.59 -0.44
N SER A 70 -2.73 -1.34 -0.73
CA SER A 70 -1.44 -0.95 -1.34
C SER A 70 -0.27 -1.19 -0.38
N ILE A 71 -0.43 -0.81 0.89
CA ILE A 71 0.56 -1.06 1.95
C ILE A 71 0.71 -2.56 2.20
N TYR A 72 -0.39 -3.30 2.31
CA TYR A 72 -0.40 -4.75 2.44
C TYR A 72 0.36 -5.42 1.29
N ASN A 73 0.10 -5.00 0.04
CA ASN A 73 0.85 -5.52 -1.11
C ASN A 73 2.35 -5.24 -0.99
N VAL A 74 2.78 -4.00 -0.71
CA VAL A 74 4.20 -3.65 -0.56
C VAL A 74 4.85 -4.43 0.58
N TYR A 75 4.16 -4.55 1.72
CA TYR A 75 4.62 -5.29 2.88
C TYR A 75 4.95 -6.75 2.53
N HIS A 76 4.03 -7.44 1.87
CA HIS A 76 4.24 -8.83 1.45
C HIS A 76 5.22 -8.97 0.29
N GLN A 77 5.19 -8.04 -0.68
CA GLN A 77 6.05 -8.05 -1.86
C GLN A 77 7.53 -7.98 -1.51
N HIS A 78 7.88 -7.19 -0.50
CA HIS A 78 9.27 -6.95 -0.09
C HIS A 78 9.67 -7.69 1.18
N LYS A 79 8.81 -8.61 1.65
CA LYS A 79 9.00 -9.37 2.89
C LYS A 79 9.28 -8.46 4.09
N ALA A 80 8.50 -7.39 4.21
CA ALA A 80 8.77 -6.25 5.07
C ALA A 80 8.73 -6.55 6.58
N TRP A 81 8.25 -7.73 6.99
CA TRP A 81 8.42 -8.24 8.36
C TRP A 81 9.88 -8.33 8.82
N ARG A 82 10.84 -8.31 7.89
CA ARG A 82 12.27 -8.26 8.19
C ARG A 82 12.80 -6.88 8.56
N TYR A 83 12.03 -5.83 8.26
CA TYR A 83 12.41 -4.45 8.54
C TYR A 83 12.04 -4.11 9.99
N LYS A 84 13.00 -3.59 10.75
CA LYS A 84 12.81 -3.18 12.14
C LYS A 84 12.46 -1.71 12.26
N HIS A 85 12.84 -0.89 11.28
CA HIS A 85 12.73 0.57 11.36
C HIS A 85 11.73 1.15 10.36
N ASN A 86 11.39 0.41 9.30
CA ASN A 86 10.41 0.86 8.31
C ASN A 86 8.97 0.65 8.80
N GLY A 87 8.27 1.74 9.10
CA GLY A 87 6.86 1.74 9.48
C GLY A 87 5.92 2.00 8.31
N MET A 88 4.63 2.13 8.62
CA MET A 88 3.55 2.44 7.65
C MET A 88 3.89 3.64 6.75
N SER A 89 4.43 4.72 7.32
CA SER A 89 4.77 5.94 6.59
C SER A 89 5.92 5.72 5.60
N HIS A 90 6.87 4.83 5.90
CA HIS A 90 7.93 4.46 4.95
C HIS A 90 7.35 3.70 3.75
N PHE A 91 6.44 2.74 3.98
CA PHE A 91 5.77 2.03 2.88
C PHE A 91 4.93 2.97 2.02
N ARG A 92 4.23 3.94 2.64
CA ARG A 92 3.47 4.98 1.92
C ARG A 92 4.36 5.81 0.99
N ALA A 93 5.57 6.16 1.42
CA ALA A 93 6.49 6.99 0.64
C ALA A 93 6.93 6.36 -0.69
N VAL A 94 6.91 5.02 -0.78
CA VAL A 94 7.38 4.28 -1.96
C VAL A 94 6.27 3.75 -2.87
N LEU A 95 4.98 3.86 -2.51
CA LEU A 95 3.87 3.23 -3.24
C LEU A 95 3.83 3.56 -4.75
N SER A 96 4.22 4.78 -5.13
CA SER A 96 4.19 5.25 -6.52
C SER A 96 5.41 4.85 -7.35
N LEU A 97 6.41 4.22 -6.73
CA LEU A 97 7.64 3.81 -7.40
C LEU A 97 7.49 2.41 -8.03
N PRO A 98 8.24 2.12 -9.11
CA PRO A 98 8.37 0.75 -9.60
C PRO A 98 8.95 -0.19 -8.56
N ILE A 99 8.59 -1.48 -8.63
CA ILE A 99 8.99 -2.53 -7.68
C ILE A 99 10.49 -2.51 -7.33
N LYS A 100 11.37 -2.35 -8.33
CA LYS A 100 12.82 -2.35 -8.14
C LYS A 100 13.28 -1.17 -7.27
N ASP A 101 12.68 -0.01 -7.48
CA ASP A 101 13.01 1.21 -6.74
C ASP A 101 12.42 1.18 -5.32
N GLN A 102 11.23 0.61 -5.15
CA GLN A 102 10.66 0.36 -3.81
C GLN A 102 11.60 -0.51 -2.98
N ALA A 103 12.03 -1.65 -3.52
CA ALA A 103 12.92 -2.58 -2.82
C ALA A 103 14.22 -1.88 -2.42
N ARG A 104 14.87 -1.20 -3.39
CA ARG A 104 16.12 -0.49 -3.16
C ARG A 104 16.01 0.54 -2.04
N LEU A 105 14.99 1.41 -2.10
CA LEU A 105 14.85 2.47 -1.10
C LEU A 105 14.46 1.93 0.28
N LEU A 106 13.62 0.90 0.36
CA LEU A 106 13.25 0.27 1.64
C LEU A 106 14.44 -0.44 2.29
N ASP A 107 15.27 -1.12 1.49
CA ASP A 107 16.51 -1.74 1.99
C ASP A 107 17.53 -0.69 2.46
N GLN A 108 17.65 0.42 1.74
CA GLN A 108 18.53 1.52 2.14
C GLN A 108 18.03 2.22 3.41
N SER A 109 16.73 2.50 3.49
CA SER A 109 16.15 3.13 4.68
C SER A 109 16.28 2.26 5.92
N GLU A 110 16.12 0.95 5.78
CA GLU A 110 16.32 0.01 6.88
C GLU A 110 17.78 -0.02 7.35
N LYS A 111 18.73 -0.13 6.40
CA LYS A 111 20.17 -0.23 6.72
C LYS A 111 20.73 1.06 7.34
N GLN A 112 20.23 2.21 6.92
CA GLN A 112 20.77 3.52 7.29
C GLN A 112 19.89 4.25 8.32
N GLY A 113 18.80 3.65 8.78
CA GLY A 113 17.86 4.27 9.72
C GLY A 113 17.25 5.56 9.18
N TRP A 114 16.87 5.60 7.90
CA TRP A 114 16.33 6.83 7.30
C TRP A 114 15.00 7.23 7.94
N THR A 115 14.85 8.52 8.19
CA THR A 115 13.54 9.12 8.51
C THR A 115 12.60 9.04 7.30
N VAL A 116 11.30 9.12 7.56
CA VAL A 116 10.27 9.17 6.50
C VAL A 116 10.54 10.33 5.54
N ASN A 117 10.98 11.50 6.05
CA ASN A 117 11.29 12.66 5.23
C ASN A 117 12.43 12.39 4.25
N ARG A 118 13.50 11.72 4.70
CA ARG A 118 14.60 11.34 3.81
C ARG A 118 14.15 10.36 2.74
N LEU A 119 13.42 9.32 3.13
CA LEU A 119 12.90 8.33 2.18
C LEU A 119 11.95 8.97 1.15
N ALA A 120 11.07 9.87 1.59
CA ALA A 120 10.15 10.60 0.71
C ALA A 120 10.87 11.51 -0.29
N HIS A 121 11.96 12.16 0.15
CA HIS A 121 12.83 12.96 -0.70
C HIS A 121 13.47 12.10 -1.80
N GLU A 122 14.12 11.00 -1.43
CA GLU A 122 14.73 10.05 -2.38
C GLU A 122 13.71 9.48 -3.38
N ALA A 123 12.52 9.13 -2.88
CA ALA A 123 11.42 8.69 -3.72
C ALA A 123 10.97 9.78 -4.71
N SER A 124 11.02 11.05 -4.30
CA SER A 124 10.68 12.18 -5.18
C SER A 124 11.70 12.38 -6.28
N VAL A 125 12.99 12.29 -5.96
CA VAL A 125 14.08 12.38 -6.95
C VAL A 125 13.89 11.34 -8.06
N LEU A 126 13.60 10.09 -7.70
CA LEU A 126 13.35 9.03 -8.68
C LEU A 126 12.11 9.27 -9.54
N ARG A 127 11.06 9.88 -8.97
CA ARG A 127 9.86 10.25 -9.74
C ARG A 127 10.17 11.34 -10.76
N SER A 128 10.96 12.35 -10.39
CA SER A 128 11.33 13.45 -11.28
C SER A 128 12.22 12.97 -12.42
N ASN A 129 13.21 12.12 -12.14
CA ASN A 129 14.12 11.60 -13.16
C ASN A 129 13.36 10.79 -14.23
N LYS A 130 12.34 10.01 -13.83
CA LYS A 130 11.51 9.25 -14.77
C LYS A 130 10.50 10.07 -15.56
N GLN A 131 10.16 11.28 -15.10
CA GLN A 131 9.33 12.20 -15.88
C GLN A 131 10.16 12.93 -16.94
N GLY A 132 11.43 13.22 -16.66
CA GLY A 132 12.36 13.79 -17.63
C GLY A 132 12.72 12.85 -18.79
N GLU A 133 12.74 11.53 -18.56
CA GLU A 133 13.00 10.51 -19.58
C GLU A 133 11.81 10.25 -20.53
N ARG A 134 10.64 10.87 -20.30
CA ARG A 134 9.37 10.53 -20.98
C ARG A 134 8.91 11.48 -22.10
N MET A 135 9.76 12.37 -22.63
CA MET A 135 9.49 13.14 -23.87
C MET A 135 10.75 13.27 -24.74
N PRO A 136 10.65 13.21 -26.10
CA PRO A 136 9.46 13.36 -26.92
C PRO A 136 9.00 12.06 -27.62
N GLN A 137 7.70 11.93 -27.88
CA GLN A 137 7.20 11.12 -29.00
C GLN A 137 6.61 12.07 -30.05
N PRO A 138 6.98 11.95 -31.34
CA PRO A 138 6.17 12.41 -32.45
C PRO A 138 4.89 11.58 -32.60
#